data_AF-A0A946EVJ3-F1
#
_entry.id   AF-A0A946EVJ3-F1
#
_cell.length_a   1.000
_cell.length_b   1.000
_cell.length_c   1.000
_cell.angle_alpha   90.00
_cell.angle_beta   90.00
_cell.angle_gamma   90.00
#
_symmetry.space_group_name_H-M   'P 1'
#
loop_
_entity.id
_entity.type
_entity.pdbx_description
1 polymer ?
#
loop_
_entity_poly.entity_id
_entity_poly.type
_entity_poly.pdbx_seq_one_letter_code
_entity_poly.pdbx_strand_id
1 'polypeptide(L)'
;VAEKLKAKGADVDFIDCREFELGHTFRTTDDMEKIKERIAKADNLVIGMAVYCYTVNDSLKSVLDNCFENVNHKLYGVVCAAGGQKSYLATQHLTQICMNEWRMLQLPRVVYGTGQDFSELSITNEDLLERIDNFANEFYDLGSKLLK
;
A
#
# COMPACT_ATOMS: atom_id res chain seq x y z
N VAL A 1 7.06 5.56 -5.80
CA VAL A 1 7.06 4.09 -6.02
C VAL A 1 6.47 3.72 -7.37
N ALA A 2 5.20 4.07 -7.66
CA ALA A 2 4.54 3.72 -8.93
C ALA A 2 5.40 4.03 -10.17
N GLU A 3 5.94 5.24 -10.28
CA GLU A 3 6.82 5.63 -11.38
C GLU A 3 8.09 4.78 -11.50
N LYS A 4 8.68 4.37 -10.37
CA LYS A 4 9.86 3.49 -10.36
C LYS A 4 9.52 2.06 -10.77
N LEU A 5 8.33 1.57 -10.44
CA LEU A 5 7.85 0.26 -10.89
C LEU A 5 7.52 0.27 -12.39
N LYS A 6 6.88 1.33 -12.90
CA LYS A 6 6.64 1.52 -14.35
C LYS A 6 7.95 1.57 -15.14
N ALA A 7 8.96 2.28 -14.62
CA ALA A 7 10.28 2.35 -15.24
C ALA A 7 10.98 0.98 -15.33
N LYS A 8 10.60 0.02 -14.49
CA LYS A 8 11.05 -1.37 -14.53
C LYS A 8 10.21 -2.27 -15.45
N GLY A 9 9.19 -1.73 -16.10
CA GLY A 9 8.29 -2.48 -16.98
C GLY A 9 7.17 -3.22 -16.25
N ALA A 10 6.87 -2.88 -14.99
CA ALA A 10 5.62 -3.33 -14.37
C ALA A 10 4.44 -2.55 -14.95
N ASP A 11 3.35 -3.25 -15.25
CA ASP A 11 2.05 -2.60 -15.43
C ASP A 11 1.53 -2.15 -14.06
N VAL A 12 1.25 -0.85 -13.90
CA VAL A 12 0.92 -0.26 -12.61
C VAL A 12 -0.41 0.46 -12.70
N ASP A 13 -1.40 -0.13 -12.03
CA ASP A 13 -2.69 0.49 -11.79
C ASP A 13 -2.70 1.25 -10.45
N PHE A 14 -2.87 2.58 -10.49
CA PHE A 14 -2.81 3.43 -9.29
C PHE A 14 -4.22 3.80 -8.82
N ILE A 15 -4.53 3.52 -7.55
CA ILE A 15 -5.82 3.81 -6.92
C ILE A 15 -5.61 4.88 -5.86
N ASP A 16 -6.13 6.09 -6.11
CA ASP A 16 -6.22 7.13 -5.08
C ASP A 16 -7.60 7.10 -4.43
N CYS A 17 -7.66 6.72 -3.15
CA CYS A 17 -8.90 6.64 -2.38
C CYS A 17 -9.66 7.98 -2.31
N ARG A 18 -9.01 9.12 -2.58
CA ARG A 18 -9.65 10.45 -2.58
C ARG A 18 -10.53 10.68 -3.81
N GLU A 19 -10.35 9.89 -4.86
CA GLU A 19 -11.09 10.01 -6.12
C GLU A 19 -12.37 9.16 -6.15
N PHE A 20 -12.62 8.36 -5.11
CA PHE A 20 -13.73 7.41 -5.05
C PHE A 20 -14.64 7.70 -3.87
N GLU A 21 -15.94 7.47 -4.04
CA GLU A 21 -16.87 7.44 -2.91
C GLU A 21 -16.70 6.11 -2.16
N LEU A 22 -15.99 6.15 -1.04
CA LEU A 22 -15.87 5.00 -0.14
C LEU A 22 -17.07 4.95 0.80
N GLY A 23 -17.76 3.81 0.82
CA GLY A 23 -18.78 3.54 1.80
C GLY A 23 -18.18 3.24 3.18
N HIS A 24 -18.95 3.51 4.22
CA HIS A 24 -18.61 3.14 5.60
C HIS A 24 -19.58 2.05 6.07
N THR A 25 -19.13 1.13 6.93
CA THR A 25 -19.97 0.11 7.59
C THR A 25 -20.86 -0.70 6.64
N PHE A 26 -20.27 -1.66 5.90
CA PHE A 26 -20.98 -2.62 5.03
C PHE A 26 -21.83 -2.01 3.91
N ARG A 27 -21.70 -0.71 3.66
CA ARG A 27 -22.29 -0.04 2.50
C ARG A 27 -21.29 -0.09 1.36
N THR A 28 -21.61 -0.83 0.31
CA THR A 28 -20.84 -0.80 -0.94
C THR A 28 -21.37 0.32 -1.85
N THR A 29 -20.47 0.95 -2.59
CA THR A 29 -20.77 1.92 -3.65
C THR A 29 -20.32 1.34 -4.99
N ASP A 30 -20.81 1.90 -6.10
CA ASP A 30 -20.38 1.49 -7.44
C ASP A 30 -18.87 1.69 -7.64
N ASP A 31 -18.29 2.70 -6.99
CA ASP A 31 -16.86 2.97 -7.01
C ASP A 31 -16.05 1.91 -6.27
N MET A 32 -16.58 1.35 -5.18
CA MET A 32 -15.93 0.26 -4.46
C MET A 32 -15.89 -1.03 -5.28
N GLU A 33 -16.92 -1.31 -6.08
CA GLU A 33 -16.90 -2.45 -7.00
C GLU A 33 -15.82 -2.28 -8.08
N LYS A 34 -15.62 -1.05 -8.61
CA LYS A 34 -14.49 -0.77 -9.52
C LYS A 34 -13.14 -0.99 -8.86
N ILE A 35 -12.97 -0.53 -7.62
CA ILE A 35 -11.73 -0.74 -6.84
C ILE A 35 -11.50 -2.24 -6.65
N LYS A 36 -12.54 -2.99 -6.26
CA LYS A 36 -12.49 -4.44 -6.05
C LYS A 36 -12.03 -5.17 -7.30
N GLU A 37 -12.62 -4.88 -8.46
CA GLU A 37 -12.20 -5.51 -9.72
C GLU A 37 -10.73 -5.24 -10.05
N ARG A 38 -10.25 -4.00 -9.83
CA ARG A 38 -8.86 -3.61 -10.08
C ARG A 38 -7.89 -4.35 -9.15
N ILE A 39 -8.22 -4.41 -7.85
CA ILE A 39 -7.44 -5.15 -6.84
C ILE A 39 -7.41 -6.66 -7.13
N ALA A 40 -8.54 -7.24 -7.54
CA ALA A 40 -8.63 -8.66 -7.86
C ALA A 40 -7.75 -9.03 -9.07
N LYS A 41 -7.69 -8.16 -10.09
CA LYS A 41 -6.85 -8.35 -11.29
C LYS A 41 -5.36 -8.18 -11.05
N ALA A 42 -4.96 -7.41 -10.03
CA ALA A 42 -3.56 -7.14 -9.76
C ALA A 42 -2.81 -8.38 -9.27
N ASP A 43 -1.62 -8.63 -9.79
CA ASP A 43 -0.75 -9.73 -9.37
C ASP A 43 -0.17 -9.52 -7.96
N ASN A 44 0.32 -8.30 -7.71
CA ASN A 44 0.96 -7.89 -6.46
C ASN A 44 0.44 -6.49 -6.08
N LEU A 45 0.46 -6.15 -4.79
CA LEU A 45 -0.13 -4.90 -4.28
C LEU A 45 0.91 -4.02 -3.59
N VAL A 46 0.84 -2.69 -3.79
CA VAL A 46 1.56 -1.74 -2.93
C VAL A 46 0.53 -0.93 -2.18
N ILE A 47 0.52 -1.05 -0.85
CA ILE A 47 -0.43 -0.36 0.02
C ILE A 47 0.23 0.90 0.54
N GLY A 48 -0.32 2.04 0.10
CA GLY A 48 -0.02 3.35 0.65
C GLY A 48 -0.92 3.64 1.85
N MET A 49 -0.35 3.95 3.00
CA MET A 49 -1.11 4.32 4.20
C MET A 49 -0.57 5.58 4.86
N ALA A 50 -1.46 6.32 5.50
CA ALA A 50 -1.08 7.33 6.48
C ALA A 50 -1.39 6.79 7.88
N VAL A 51 -0.49 7.03 8.84
CA VAL A 51 -0.78 6.69 10.23
C VAL A 51 -1.85 7.63 10.76
N TYR A 52 -2.96 7.04 11.21
CA TYR A 52 -4.02 7.77 11.91
C TYR A 52 -4.31 7.06 13.24
N CYS A 53 -4.30 7.79 14.36
CA CYS A 53 -4.51 7.24 15.70
C CYS A 53 -3.69 5.95 15.99
N TYR A 54 -2.41 5.93 15.61
CA TYR A 54 -1.49 4.79 15.78
C TYR A 54 -1.85 3.51 15.00
N THR A 55 -2.68 3.62 13.96
CA THR A 55 -3.08 2.49 13.13
C THR A 55 -3.38 2.91 11.68
N VAL A 56 -3.92 1.98 10.89
CA VAL A 56 -4.43 2.21 9.53
C VAL A 56 -5.56 3.24 9.53
N ASN A 57 -5.52 4.16 8.56
CA ASN A 57 -6.57 5.17 8.40
C ASN A 57 -7.89 4.57 7.92
N ASP A 58 -8.99 5.28 8.20
CA ASP A 58 -10.35 4.81 7.92
C ASP A 58 -10.59 4.47 6.44
N SER A 59 -10.13 5.31 5.52
CA SER A 59 -10.25 5.06 4.07
C SER A 59 -9.60 3.75 3.66
N LEU A 60 -8.39 3.45 4.16
CA LEU A 60 -7.72 2.19 3.87
C LEU A 60 -8.47 1.02 4.52
N LYS A 61 -8.97 1.18 5.75
CA LYS A 61 -9.75 0.12 6.41
C LYS A 61 -11.04 -0.20 5.65
N SER A 62 -11.73 0.80 5.13
CA SER A 62 -12.93 0.60 4.30
C SER A 62 -12.60 -0.20 3.02
N VAL A 63 -11.49 0.12 2.34
CA VAL A 63 -11.02 -0.62 1.17
C VAL A 63 -10.62 -2.07 1.54
N LEU A 64 -9.92 -2.26 2.66
CA LEU A 64 -9.55 -3.59 3.17
C LEU A 64 -10.79 -4.45 3.45
N ASP A 65 -11.84 -3.89 4.04
CA ASP A 65 -13.01 -4.67 4.45
C ASP A 65 -13.93 -5.04 3.27
N ASN A 66 -13.99 -4.20 2.24
CA ASN A 66 -15.02 -4.32 1.19
C ASN A 66 -14.45 -4.61 -0.20
N CYS A 67 -13.17 -4.29 -0.47
CA CYS A 67 -12.58 -4.39 -1.80
C CYS A 67 -11.47 -5.45 -1.91
N PHE A 68 -10.94 -5.96 -0.80
CA PHE A 68 -9.91 -7.01 -0.81
C PHE A 68 -10.55 -8.40 -1.01
N GLU A 69 -11.01 -8.63 -2.24
CA GLU A 69 -11.52 -9.92 -2.70
C GLU A 69 -10.50 -10.58 -3.65
N ASN A 70 -10.34 -11.90 -3.56
CA ASN A 70 -9.41 -12.67 -4.39
C ASN A 70 -7.94 -12.19 -4.33
N VAL A 71 -7.52 -11.69 -3.16
CA VAL A 71 -6.14 -11.25 -2.91
C VAL A 71 -5.29 -12.29 -2.18
N ASN A 72 -5.82 -13.50 -2.00
CA ASN A 72 -5.15 -14.53 -1.22
C ASN A 72 -3.76 -14.86 -1.77
N HIS A 73 -2.77 -15.01 -0.89
CA HIS A 73 -1.38 -15.37 -1.21
C HIS A 73 -0.60 -14.38 -2.09
N LYS A 74 -1.17 -13.22 -2.44
CA LYS A 74 -0.46 -12.18 -3.20
C LYS A 74 0.67 -11.54 -2.37
N LEU A 75 1.73 -11.11 -3.05
CA LEU A 75 2.76 -10.27 -2.45
C LEU A 75 2.21 -8.85 -2.27
N TYR A 76 2.49 -8.24 -1.13
CA TYR A 76 2.28 -6.80 -0.95
C TYR A 76 3.45 -6.10 -0.30
N GLY A 77 3.59 -4.81 -0.58
CA GLY A 77 4.55 -3.93 0.08
C GLY A 77 3.84 -2.75 0.74
N VAL A 78 4.47 -2.17 1.76
CA VAL A 78 3.89 -1.08 2.55
C VAL A 78 4.71 0.19 2.38
N VAL A 79 4.04 1.27 1.98
CA VAL A 79 4.58 2.63 2.03
C VAL A 79 3.72 3.47 2.96
N CYS A 80 4.36 4.05 3.98
CA CYS A 80 3.69 4.67 5.10
C CYS A 80 4.18 6.11 5.28
N ALA A 81 3.23 7.05 5.40
CA ALA A 81 3.49 8.42 5.82
C ALA A 81 2.98 8.64 7.25
N ALA A 82 3.75 9.32 8.09
CA ALA A 82 3.39 9.56 9.49
C ALA A 82 3.76 10.97 9.96
N GLY A 83 3.06 11.47 10.98
CA GLY A 83 3.42 12.74 11.62
C GLY A 83 4.73 12.69 12.41
N GLY A 84 5.22 11.50 12.78
CA GLY A 84 6.46 11.34 13.52
C GLY A 84 6.95 9.89 13.60
N GLN A 85 8.12 9.69 14.22
CA GLN A 85 8.82 8.40 14.25
C GLN A 85 8.19 7.35 15.19
N LYS A 86 7.42 7.80 16.20
CA LYS A 86 6.91 6.93 17.27
C LYS A 86 5.85 5.92 16.83
N SER A 87 5.28 6.08 15.64
CA SER A 87 4.17 5.26 15.15
C SER A 87 4.57 4.24 14.09
N TYR A 88 5.87 3.90 14.02
CA TYR A 88 6.38 2.92 13.05
C TYR A 88 5.62 1.59 13.10
N LEU A 89 5.24 1.14 14.30
CA LEU A 89 4.51 -0.11 14.52
C LEU A 89 3.09 -0.11 13.96
N ALA A 90 2.52 1.03 13.55
CA ALA A 90 1.23 1.06 12.87
C ALA A 90 1.24 0.23 11.57
N THR A 91 2.39 0.12 10.92
CA THR A 91 2.58 -0.73 9.74
C THR A 91 2.42 -2.22 10.07
N GLN A 92 2.73 -2.64 11.30
CA GLN A 92 2.55 -4.03 11.75
C GLN A 92 1.09 -4.39 11.95
N HIS A 93 0.22 -3.42 12.27
CA HIS A 93 -1.22 -3.67 12.34
C HIS A 93 -1.78 -4.04 10.95
N LEU A 94 -1.36 -3.30 9.90
CA LEU A 94 -1.70 -3.67 8.52
C LEU A 94 -1.18 -5.07 8.19
N THR A 95 0.05 -5.37 8.59
CA THR A 95 0.64 -6.70 8.39
C THR A 95 -0.21 -7.82 9.00
N GLN A 96 -0.65 -7.64 10.23
CA GLN A 96 -1.48 -8.61 10.94
C GLN A 96 -2.81 -8.83 10.23
N ILE A 97 -3.48 -7.76 9.78
CA ILE A 97 -4.73 -7.85 9.02
C ILE A 97 -4.48 -8.66 7.73
N CYS A 98 -3.49 -8.26 6.93
CA CYS A 98 -3.24 -8.90 5.63
C CYS A 98 -2.81 -10.37 5.73
N MET A 99 -2.02 -10.71 6.75
CA MET A 99 -1.58 -12.08 7.00
C MET A 99 -2.71 -12.97 7.53
N ASN A 100 -3.53 -12.44 8.45
CA ASN A 100 -4.58 -13.22 9.12
C ASN A 100 -5.85 -13.39 8.29
N GLU A 101 -6.19 -12.44 7.44
CA GLU A 101 -7.39 -12.56 6.58
C GLU A 101 -7.06 -13.26 5.25
N TRP A 102 -6.01 -12.81 4.56
CA TRP A 102 -5.76 -13.23 3.17
C TRP A 102 -4.47 -14.04 2.96
N ARG A 103 -3.73 -14.36 4.02
CA ARG A 103 -2.44 -15.10 3.92
C ARG A 103 -1.47 -14.46 2.94
N MET A 104 -1.52 -13.13 2.82
CA MET A 104 -0.67 -12.38 1.91
C MET A 104 0.76 -12.31 2.44
N LEU A 105 1.72 -12.24 1.51
CA LEU A 105 3.14 -12.17 1.82
C LEU A 105 3.58 -10.71 1.82
N GLN A 106 4.12 -10.23 2.95
CA GLN A 106 4.65 -8.87 3.01
C GLN A 106 6.09 -8.83 2.50
N LEU A 107 6.43 -7.83 1.69
CA LEU A 107 7.82 -7.43 1.47
C LEU A 107 8.41 -6.93 2.81
N PRO A 108 9.51 -7.52 3.30
CA PRO A 108 10.09 -7.13 4.59
C PRO A 108 10.49 -5.65 4.68
N ARG A 109 10.88 -5.06 3.55
CA ARG A 109 11.21 -3.64 3.48
C ARG A 109 9.96 -2.79 3.49
N VAL A 110 9.83 -1.97 4.54
CA VAL A 110 8.78 -0.96 4.66
C VAL A 110 9.37 0.44 4.42
N VAL A 111 8.73 1.21 3.56
CA VAL A 111 9.03 2.64 3.40
C VAL A 111 8.22 3.40 4.45
N TYR A 112 8.91 4.12 5.33
CA TYR A 112 8.28 4.93 6.37
C TYR A 112 8.86 6.34 6.29
N GLY A 113 8.04 7.30 5.87
CA GLY A 113 8.36 8.71 5.81
C GLY A 113 7.64 9.48 6.90
N THR A 114 8.29 10.49 7.43
CA THR A 114 7.74 11.44 8.40
C THR A 114 7.67 12.84 7.84
N GLY A 115 6.96 13.76 8.51
CA GLY A 115 6.85 15.15 8.06
C GLY A 115 8.20 15.88 7.84
N GLN A 116 9.31 15.40 8.41
CA GLN A 116 10.65 15.94 8.17
C GLN A 116 11.22 15.58 6.80
N ASP A 117 10.68 14.55 6.15
CA ASP A 117 11.19 14.03 4.88
C ASP A 117 10.57 14.74 3.66
N PHE A 118 9.58 15.63 3.90
CA PHE A 118 8.79 16.30 2.87
C PHE A 118 8.90 17.82 3.00
N SER A 119 8.93 18.49 1.86
CA SER A 119 8.63 19.91 1.70
C SER A 119 7.37 20.03 0.86
N GLU A 120 6.28 20.47 1.48
CA GLU A 120 4.93 20.49 0.90
C GLU A 120 4.50 19.10 0.38
N LEU A 121 4.55 18.90 -0.94
CA LEU A 121 4.17 17.66 -1.62
C LEU A 121 5.38 16.93 -2.24
N SER A 122 6.60 17.43 -2.00
CA SER A 122 7.83 16.88 -2.58
C SER A 122 8.70 16.23 -1.50
N ILE A 123 9.29 15.09 -1.83
CA ILE A 123 10.26 14.43 -0.96
C ILE A 123 11.60 15.16 -1.09
N THR A 124 12.16 15.61 0.03
CA THR A 124 13.45 16.32 0.08
C THR A 124 14.55 15.50 0.73
N ASN A 125 14.20 14.45 1.48
CA ASN A 125 15.18 13.58 2.12
C ASN A 125 15.72 12.52 1.14
N GLU A 126 17.03 12.59 0.86
CA GLU A 126 17.76 11.64 0.01
C GLU A 126 17.71 10.21 0.54
N ASP A 127 17.79 10.01 1.86
CA ASP A 127 17.68 8.68 2.49
C ASP A 127 16.31 8.05 2.24
N LEU A 128 15.24 8.86 2.25
CA LEU A 128 13.89 8.37 1.94
C LEU A 128 13.78 7.99 0.46
N LEU A 129 14.38 8.77 -0.44
CA LEU A 129 14.43 8.45 -1.87
C LEU A 129 15.17 7.13 -2.12
N GLU A 130 16.32 6.94 -1.49
CA GLU A 130 17.09 5.69 -1.58
C GLU A 130 16.29 4.50 -1.06
N ARG A 131 15.58 4.65 0.06
CA ARG A 131 14.69 3.61 0.60
C ARG A 131 13.55 3.27 -0.36
N ILE A 132 12.99 4.27 -1.05
CA ILE A 132 11.95 4.08 -2.07
C ILE A 132 12.51 3.35 -3.29
N ASP A 133 13.74 3.66 -3.70
CA ASP A 133 14.47 2.96 -4.77
C ASP A 133 14.69 1.49 -4.43
N ASN A 134 15.26 1.22 -3.25
CA ASN A 134 15.51 -0.12 -2.75
C ASN A 134 14.20 -0.92 -2.62
N PHE A 135 13.13 -0.30 -2.12
CA PHE A 135 11.81 -0.90 -2.06
C PHE A 135 11.29 -1.29 -3.44
N ALA A 136 11.34 -0.39 -4.42
CA ALA A 136 10.83 -0.67 -5.76
C ALA A 136 11.64 -1.77 -6.46
N ASN A 137 12.96 -1.81 -6.25
CA ASN A 137 13.83 -2.89 -6.73
C ASN A 137 13.43 -4.24 -6.15
N GLU A 138 13.41 -4.36 -4.82
CA GLU A 138 13.12 -5.61 -4.14
C GLU A 138 11.69 -6.09 -4.38
N PHE A 139 10.71 -5.18 -4.43
CA PHE A 139 9.32 -5.51 -4.71
C PHE A 139 9.15 -6.10 -6.11
N TYR A 140 9.76 -5.49 -7.12
CA TYR A 140 9.71 -5.99 -8.50
C TYR A 140 10.41 -7.35 -8.64
N ASP A 141 11.60 -7.49 -8.06
CA ASP A 141 12.39 -8.72 -8.16
C ASP A 141 11.73 -9.89 -7.43
N LEU A 142 11.09 -9.65 -6.29
CA LEU A 142 10.36 -10.68 -5.56
C LEU A 142 9.03 -11.00 -6.23
N GLY A 143 8.26 -9.98 -6.62
CA GLY A 143 6.97 -10.15 -7.29
C GLY A 143 7.11 -10.95 -8.59
N SER A 144 8.10 -10.62 -9.42
CA SER A 144 8.35 -11.35 -10.68
C SER A 144 8.78 -12.81 -10.49
N LYS A 145 9.33 -13.17 -9.33
CA LYS A 145 9.67 -14.57 -8.99
C LYS A 145 8.47 -15.36 -8.50
N LEU A 146 7.50 -14.71 -7.85
CA LEU A 146 6.31 -15.34 -7.30
C LEU A 146 5.21 -15.58 -8.34
N LEU A 147 5.27 -14.90 -9.49
CA LEU A 147 4.31 -15.07 -10.61
C LEU A 147 4.67 -16.21 -11.57
N LYS A 148 5.71 -17.00 -11.27
CA LYS A 148 6.20 -18.11 -12.10
C LYS A 148 5.73 -19.46 -11.61
#